data_AF-A0AAE1ISA9-F1
#
_entry.id   AF-A0AAE1ISA9-F1
#
_cell.length_a   1.000
_cell.length_b   1.000
_cell.length_c   1.000
_cell.angle_alpha   90.00
_cell.angle_beta   90.00
_cell.angle_gamma   90.00
#
_symmetry.space_group_name_H-M   'P 1'
#
loop_
_entity.id
_entity.type
_entity.pdbx_description
1 polymer ?
#
loop_
_entity_poly.entity_id
_entity_poly.type
_entity_poly.pdbx_seq_one_letter_code
_entity_poly.pdbx_strand_id
1 'polypeptide(L)'
;MFVHRNSIAVLVIPIIAVFAYFIGVHETNQNEQSFVGDLLSSCPLSCGHRRGGRRHHHHRSHHKKRPDDSEIVSNICDDFPPEIPPPNTNTASYLCVDRRGCCNFTTVQAAVNAVPDFSDKRNIIWINSGLYYEKVMVPKSKPNITFEGQGYTSTAIAWNDTAKSANGTFYSGSVQVFASNFIAKNISFMNVAPIPGPGVEGAQAVAIRIGSDQAQFWGCGFFGAQDTVHDDKGRHYFRDCYIQGSIDFIFGNARSLYENCQIVSMADPVPPGQKFINGAVTAQGRSSNNENTGFAFVNCSIGGYGRIWLGRAWRNYSRVVFAFTTMSDIIAPEGWNDFNDPSRDQTIFYGEYNCTGPGANMKMRAPYIQRLNDTIASYFLNTSFIDGDQWLFPPK
;
A
#
# COMPACT_ATOMS: atom_id res chain seq x y z
N MET A 1 21.59 -23.78 -26.53
CA MET A 1 21.11 -22.40 -26.76
C MET A 1 20.46 -21.94 -25.46
N PHE A 2 21.24 -21.36 -24.55
CA PHE A 2 20.76 -20.90 -23.24
C PHE A 2 20.10 -19.53 -23.44
N VAL A 3 18.78 -19.46 -23.28
CA VAL A 3 18.04 -18.20 -23.24
C VAL A 3 18.24 -17.60 -21.85
N HIS A 4 19.00 -16.51 -21.75
CA HIS A 4 19.05 -15.68 -20.57
C HIS A 4 17.65 -15.12 -20.28
N ARG A 5 16.99 -15.63 -19.23
CA ARG A 5 15.85 -14.96 -18.60
C ARG A 5 16.41 -13.79 -17.79
N ASN A 6 16.39 -12.58 -18.35
CA ASN A 6 16.45 -11.36 -17.55
C ASN A 6 15.11 -11.21 -16.82
N SER A 7 14.96 -11.91 -15.69
CA SER A 7 13.87 -11.62 -14.76
C SER A 7 14.20 -10.30 -14.07
N ILE A 8 13.44 -9.25 -14.38
CA ILE A 8 13.41 -8.03 -13.57
C ILE A 8 12.84 -8.46 -12.21
N ALA A 9 13.71 -8.67 -11.23
CA ALA A 9 13.30 -8.93 -9.86
C ALA A 9 12.74 -7.62 -9.28
N VAL A 10 11.42 -7.48 -9.24
CA VAL A 10 10.78 -6.49 -8.39
C VAL A 10 11.11 -6.88 -6.95
N LEU A 11 11.81 -6.02 -6.22
CA LEU A 11 12.18 -6.27 -4.84
C LEU A 11 10.90 -6.38 -4.01
N VAL A 12 10.54 -7.60 -3.61
CA VAL A 12 9.48 -7.81 -2.63
C VAL A 12 10.06 -7.38 -1.28
N ILE A 13 9.58 -6.27 -0.74
CA ILE A 13 9.88 -5.92 0.64
C ILE A 13 8.83 -6.66 1.49
N PRO A 14 9.21 -7.67 2.30
CA PRO A 14 8.27 -8.30 3.21
C PRO A 14 7.72 -7.24 4.17
N ILE A 15 6.43 -7.30 4.49
CA ILE A 15 5.85 -6.51 5.60
C ILE A 15 6.77 -6.61 6.81
N ILE A 16 7.22 -7.83 7.15
CA ILE A 16 8.15 -8.10 8.26
C ILE A 16 9.47 -7.35 8.15
N ALA A 17 10.03 -7.11 6.95
CA ALA A 17 11.29 -6.38 6.80
C ALA A 17 11.11 -4.86 7.01
N VAL A 18 9.97 -4.31 6.58
CA VAL A 18 9.60 -2.92 6.92
C VAL A 18 9.38 -2.81 8.43
N PHE A 19 8.65 -3.75 9.03
CA PHE A 19 8.46 -3.83 10.48
C PHE A 19 9.77 -4.02 11.24
N ALA A 20 10.70 -4.85 10.76
CA ALA A 20 12.01 -5.05 11.37
C ALA A 20 12.89 -3.79 11.27
N TYR A 21 12.75 -2.99 10.20
CA TYR A 21 13.36 -1.67 10.11
C TYR A 21 12.76 -0.71 11.15
N PHE A 22 11.44 -0.72 11.34
CA PHE A 22 10.76 0.07 12.38
C PHE A 22 11.10 -0.36 13.82
N ILE A 23 11.37 -1.64 14.04
CA ILE A 23 11.71 -2.22 15.37
C ILE A 23 13.22 -2.14 15.65
N GLY A 24 14.06 -2.04 14.60
CA GLY A 24 15.52 -1.99 14.70
C GLY A 24 16.11 -0.72 15.32
N VAL A 25 15.26 0.26 15.68
CA VAL A 25 15.65 1.51 16.36
C VAL A 25 14.97 1.57 17.73
N HIS A 26 15.62 0.92 18.71
CA HIS A 26 15.49 1.01 20.18
C HIS A 26 14.11 1.00 20.90
N GLU A 27 14.05 0.08 21.89
CA GLU A 27 13.14 -0.06 23.06
C GLU A 27 11.62 -0.12 22.82
N THR A 28 11.12 -1.35 22.69
CA THR A 28 9.71 -1.71 22.57
C THR A 28 8.98 -1.76 23.92
N ASN A 29 7.71 -1.33 23.95
CA ASN A 29 6.80 -1.58 25.07
C ASN A 29 6.23 -3.03 25.06
N GLN A 30 5.73 -3.52 26.20
CA GLN A 30 5.29 -4.94 26.36
C GLN A 30 4.25 -5.43 25.34
N ASN A 31 3.40 -4.55 24.80
CA ASN A 31 2.42 -4.90 23.77
C ASN A 31 3.09 -5.24 22.42
N GLU A 32 4.18 -4.57 22.06
CA GLU A 32 4.93 -4.79 20.82
C GLU A 32 5.76 -6.09 20.86
N GLN A 33 6.24 -6.49 22.04
CA GLN A 33 7.01 -7.73 22.22
C GLN A 33 6.16 -9.01 22.05
N SER A 34 4.92 -9.00 22.54
CA SER A 34 4.00 -10.13 22.32
C SER A 34 3.68 -10.33 20.83
N PHE A 35 3.56 -9.23 20.11
CA PHE A 35 3.24 -9.19 18.68
C PHE A 35 4.39 -9.67 17.79
N VAL A 36 5.65 -9.33 18.14
CA VAL A 36 6.85 -9.85 17.47
C VAL A 36 6.98 -11.37 17.65
N GLY A 37 6.61 -11.90 18.82
CA GLY A 37 6.58 -13.34 19.08
C GLY A 37 5.65 -14.10 18.14
N ASP A 38 4.44 -13.57 17.92
CA ASP A 38 3.44 -14.19 17.06
C ASP A 38 3.80 -14.07 15.57
N LEU A 39 4.37 -12.94 15.13
CA LEU A 39 4.83 -12.74 13.75
C LEU A 39 6.02 -13.63 13.37
N LEU A 40 6.95 -13.87 14.29
CA LEU A 40 8.12 -14.75 14.05
C LEU A 40 7.76 -16.24 14.14
N SER A 41 6.69 -16.61 14.86
CA SER A 41 6.25 -18.00 15.02
C SER A 41 5.57 -18.61 13.78
N SER A 42 5.15 -17.76 12.83
CA SER A 42 4.44 -18.16 11.61
C SER A 42 5.38 -18.44 10.42
N CYS A 43 6.70 -18.40 10.62
CA CYS A 43 7.69 -18.86 9.63
C CYS A 43 7.97 -20.37 9.78
N PRO A 44 7.69 -21.22 8.77
CA PRO A 44 8.16 -22.59 8.77
C PRO A 44 9.63 -22.62 8.29
N LEU A 45 10.57 -22.34 9.20
CA LEU A 45 11.98 -22.63 8.98
C LEU A 45 12.38 -23.90 9.72
N SER A 46 12.14 -25.04 9.07
CA SER A 46 12.84 -26.29 9.34
C SER A 46 14.31 -26.12 8.95
N CYS A 47 15.19 -25.93 9.94
CA CYS A 47 16.62 -26.18 9.78
C CYS A 47 17.15 -27.01 10.95
N GLY A 48 17.62 -28.22 10.62
CA GLY A 48 18.00 -29.27 11.56
C GLY A 48 19.16 -28.89 12.49
N HIS A 49 18.97 -29.22 13.76
CA HIS A 49 20.01 -29.19 14.78
C HIS A 49 20.96 -30.39 14.60
N ARG A 50 22.24 -30.14 14.28
CA ARG A 50 23.34 -31.09 14.54
C ARG A 50 24.25 -30.52 15.62
N ARG A 51 24.39 -31.29 16.71
CA ARG A 51 25.30 -31.11 17.83
C ARG A 51 26.77 -31.22 17.37
N GLY A 52 27.65 -30.39 17.93
CA GLY A 52 29.09 -30.60 17.81
C GLY A 52 29.97 -29.65 18.64
N GLY A 53 30.55 -30.17 19.73
CA GLY A 53 31.97 -29.95 20.08
C GLY A 53 32.39 -28.66 20.79
N ARG A 54 32.54 -28.73 22.11
CA ARG A 54 33.39 -27.83 22.91
C ARG A 54 34.86 -27.98 22.51
N ARG A 55 35.59 -26.87 22.32
CA ARG A 55 37.03 -26.76 22.64
C ARG A 55 37.35 -25.35 23.14
N HIS A 56 37.97 -25.30 24.32
CA HIS A 56 38.55 -24.11 24.93
C HIS A 56 39.91 -23.80 24.31
N HIS A 57 40.15 -22.55 23.93
CA HIS A 57 41.50 -22.02 23.74
C HIS A 57 41.62 -20.67 24.45
N HIS A 58 42.58 -20.62 25.38
CA HIS A 58 43.04 -19.42 26.06
C HIS A 58 43.85 -18.55 25.09
N HIS A 59 43.50 -17.26 24.98
CA HIS A 59 44.42 -16.24 24.48
C HIS A 59 44.43 -15.02 25.40
N ARG A 60 45.67 -14.58 25.65
CA ARG A 60 46.10 -13.51 26.56
C ARG A 60 45.49 -12.15 26.21
N SER A 61 45.08 -11.46 27.27
CA SER A 61 44.73 -10.03 27.29
C SER A 61 45.93 -9.16 26.90
N HIS A 62 45.75 -8.34 25.87
CA HIS A 62 46.53 -7.12 25.65
C HIS A 62 45.59 -5.92 25.76
N HIS A 63 45.74 -5.15 26.83
CA HIS A 63 45.07 -3.87 27.02
C HIS A 63 45.54 -2.87 25.97
N LYS A 64 44.70 -2.61 24.95
CA LYS A 64 44.70 -1.35 24.21
C LYS A 64 43.62 -0.46 24.81
N LYS A 65 44.02 0.71 25.32
CA LYS A 65 43.10 1.79 25.70
C LYS A 65 42.24 2.14 24.49
N ARG A 66 40.92 1.99 24.63
CA ARG A 66 39.95 2.55 23.68
C ARG A 66 39.97 4.09 23.82
N PRO A 67 39.81 4.85 22.73
CA PRO A 67 39.50 6.27 22.83
C PRO A 67 38.16 6.42 23.56
N ASP A 68 38.02 7.53 24.26
CA ASP A 68 36.83 7.96 24.96
C ASP A 68 35.62 7.93 24.00
N ASP A 69 34.70 6.98 24.20
CA ASP A 69 33.40 6.99 23.56
C ASP A 69 32.60 8.10 24.24
N SER A 70 32.86 9.35 23.85
CA SER A 70 31.88 10.42 24.08
C SER A 70 30.61 9.97 23.37
N GLU A 71 29.64 9.48 24.15
CA GLU A 71 28.28 9.22 23.69
C GLU A 71 27.85 10.42 22.84
N ILE A 72 27.68 10.19 21.54
CA ILE A 72 26.85 11.07 20.74
C ILE A 72 25.46 10.84 21.34
N VAL A 73 25.10 11.66 22.33
CA VAL A 73 23.73 11.81 22.78
C VAL A 73 23.03 12.49 21.62
N SER A 74 22.65 11.71 20.59
CA SER A 74 21.65 12.15 19.63
C SER A 74 20.45 12.53 20.48
N ASN A 75 20.09 13.80 20.47
CA ASN A 75 18.94 14.27 21.21
C ASN A 75 17.75 13.45 20.73
N ILE A 76 16.87 13.01 21.63
CA ILE A 76 15.74 12.13 21.31
C ILE A 76 14.80 12.73 20.25
N CYS A 77 15.00 14.01 19.91
CA CYS A 77 14.25 14.83 18.96
C CYS A 77 15.00 15.22 17.68
N ASP A 78 16.19 14.67 17.40
CA ASP A 78 17.05 15.07 16.26
C ASP A 78 16.62 14.56 14.87
N ASP A 79 15.37 14.10 14.73
CA ASP A 79 14.91 13.43 13.51
C ASP A 79 14.26 14.39 12.49
N PHE A 80 14.12 15.68 12.81
CA PHE A 80 13.64 16.70 11.87
C PHE A 80 14.77 17.63 11.42
N PRO A 81 14.77 18.08 10.15
CA PRO A 81 15.52 19.26 9.76
C PRO A 81 15.15 20.44 10.69
N PRO A 82 16.11 21.29 11.08
CA PRO A 82 15.93 22.34 12.11
C PRO A 82 14.88 23.44 11.81
N GLU A 83 14.14 23.34 10.69
CA GLU A 83 13.11 24.29 10.25
C GLU A 83 11.72 23.62 10.06
N ILE A 84 11.50 22.42 10.61
CA ILE A 84 10.23 21.68 10.51
C ILE A 84 9.51 21.61 11.89
N PRO A 85 8.19 21.86 11.95
CA PRO A 85 7.35 22.37 10.87
C PRO A 85 7.61 23.87 10.61
N PRO A 86 7.49 24.33 9.35
CA PRO A 86 7.59 25.76 9.05
C PRO A 86 6.47 26.56 9.73
N PRO A 87 6.63 27.89 9.87
CA PRO A 87 5.59 28.73 10.46
C PRO A 87 4.33 28.76 9.58
N ASN A 88 3.18 28.94 10.23
CA ASN A 88 1.89 29.10 9.55
C ASN A 88 1.91 30.29 8.58
N THR A 89 1.16 30.16 7.48
CA THR A 89 0.96 31.22 6.49
C THR A 89 -0.53 31.57 6.37
N ASN A 90 -0.85 32.51 5.47
CA ASN A 90 -2.24 32.85 5.15
C ASN A 90 -2.97 31.69 4.46
N THR A 91 -2.25 30.78 3.81
CA THR A 91 -2.83 29.70 2.99
C THR A 91 -2.58 28.30 3.56
N ALA A 92 -1.66 28.15 4.50
CA ALA A 92 -1.32 26.86 5.11
C ALA A 92 -1.13 26.96 6.63
N SER A 93 -1.53 25.90 7.34
CA SER A 93 -1.23 25.67 8.75
C SER A 93 -0.39 24.42 8.87
N TYR A 94 0.53 24.39 9.84
CA TYR A 94 1.41 23.26 10.06
C TYR A 94 1.24 22.70 11.48
N LEU A 95 1.11 21.38 11.58
CA LEU A 95 1.08 20.63 12.82
C LEU A 95 2.20 19.59 12.76
N CYS A 96 2.82 19.28 13.90
CA CYS A 96 3.83 18.23 13.98
C CYS A 96 3.40 17.11 14.92
N VAL A 97 3.68 15.88 14.50
CA VAL A 97 3.45 14.65 15.25
C VAL A 97 4.77 13.93 15.46
N ASP A 98 5.09 13.61 16.71
CA ASP A 98 6.20 12.76 17.08
C ASP A 98 5.80 11.87 18.27
N ARG A 99 5.82 10.54 18.08
CA ARG A 99 5.44 9.57 19.10
C ARG A 99 6.27 9.64 20.38
N ARG A 100 7.49 10.20 20.34
CA ARG A 100 8.40 10.40 21.48
C ARG A 100 8.20 11.74 22.20
N GLY A 101 7.24 12.56 21.76
CA GLY A 101 6.88 13.81 22.44
C GLY A 101 7.73 15.02 22.06
N CYS A 102 8.48 14.94 20.96
CA CYS A 102 9.27 16.06 20.44
C CYS A 102 8.47 17.11 19.66
N CYS A 103 7.17 16.86 19.49
CA CYS A 103 6.24 17.75 18.81
C CYS A 103 4.96 17.95 19.65
N ASN A 104 4.12 18.89 19.21
CA ASN A 104 2.88 19.27 19.90
C ASN A 104 1.85 18.13 19.99
N PHE A 105 1.98 17.10 19.16
CA PHE A 105 1.13 15.92 19.17
C PHE A 105 1.99 14.64 19.19
N THR A 106 1.54 13.63 19.94
CA THR A 106 2.16 12.31 19.97
C THR A 106 1.42 11.29 19.10
N THR A 107 0.20 11.61 18.66
CA THR A 107 -0.63 10.76 17.80
C THR A 107 -1.14 11.52 16.59
N VAL A 108 -1.35 10.81 15.48
CA VAL A 108 -1.85 11.40 14.24
C VAL A 108 -3.30 11.81 14.40
N GLN A 109 -4.14 11.01 15.08
CA GLN A 109 -5.54 11.35 15.29
C GLN A 109 -5.70 12.65 16.12
N ALA A 110 -4.83 12.90 17.11
CA ALA A 110 -4.89 14.14 17.88
C ALA A 110 -4.60 15.37 17.01
N ALA A 111 -3.62 15.28 16.10
CA ALA A 111 -3.35 16.35 15.15
C ALA A 111 -4.51 16.57 14.17
N VAL A 112 -5.13 15.50 13.66
CA VAL A 112 -6.36 15.60 12.84
C VAL A 112 -7.49 16.30 13.59
N ASN A 113 -7.69 15.96 14.86
CA ASN A 113 -8.74 16.56 15.69
C ASN A 113 -8.52 18.07 15.90
N ALA A 114 -7.26 18.52 15.97
CA ALA A 114 -6.89 19.91 16.17
C ALA A 114 -7.08 20.79 14.93
N VAL A 115 -7.16 20.21 13.73
CA VAL A 115 -7.46 20.95 12.50
C VAL A 115 -8.88 21.54 12.59
N PRO A 116 -9.10 22.85 12.36
CA PRO A 116 -10.44 23.42 12.36
C PRO A 116 -11.34 22.78 11.30
N ASP A 117 -12.62 22.57 11.64
CA ASP A 117 -13.60 22.14 10.64
C ASP A 117 -13.77 23.21 9.55
N PHE A 118 -14.00 22.74 8.33
CA PHE A 118 -14.22 23.54 7.12
C PHE A 118 -13.11 24.56 6.85
N SER A 119 -11.87 24.22 7.21
CA SER A 119 -10.72 25.08 6.96
C SER A 119 -10.46 25.28 5.46
N ASP A 120 -10.44 26.54 5.04
CA ASP A 120 -10.01 26.92 3.68
C ASP A 120 -8.48 26.85 3.51
N LYS A 121 -7.73 26.77 4.61
CA LYS A 121 -6.28 26.59 4.59
C LYS A 121 -5.92 25.12 4.33
N ARG A 122 -4.76 24.92 3.72
CA ARG A 122 -4.08 23.62 3.68
C ARG A 122 -3.53 23.29 5.06
N ASN A 123 -4.01 22.25 5.71
CA ASN A 123 -3.51 21.84 7.04
C ASN A 123 -2.52 20.69 6.87
N ILE A 124 -1.23 20.98 6.98
CA ILE A 124 -0.14 20.03 6.76
C ILE A 124 0.27 19.45 8.12
N ILE A 125 0.02 18.16 8.28
CA ILE A 125 0.40 17.38 9.45
C ILE A 125 1.70 16.66 9.09
N TRP A 126 2.81 17.19 9.61
CA TRP A 126 4.13 16.58 9.54
C TRP A 126 4.20 15.43 10.53
N ILE A 127 4.52 14.24 10.05
CA ILE A 127 4.55 13.03 10.85
C ILE A 127 5.98 12.53 10.88
N ASN A 128 6.61 12.56 12.05
CA ASN A 128 8.00 12.13 12.20
C ASN A 128 8.16 10.63 11.92
N SER A 129 9.37 10.19 11.59
CA SER A 129 9.68 8.76 11.45
C SER A 129 9.21 7.96 12.66
N GLY A 130 8.66 6.79 12.39
CA GLY A 130 8.12 5.88 13.39
C GLY A 130 6.89 5.12 12.93
N LEU A 131 6.58 4.07 13.69
CA LEU A 131 5.33 3.33 13.59
C LEU A 131 4.32 3.91 14.58
N TYR A 132 3.22 4.44 14.05
CA TYR A 132 2.06 4.96 14.78
C TYR A 132 0.97 3.89 14.78
N TYR A 133 0.88 3.15 15.89
CA TYR A 133 -0.09 2.07 16.04
C TYR A 133 -1.42 2.61 16.58
N GLU A 134 -2.24 3.15 15.68
CA GLU A 134 -3.52 3.80 15.99
C GLU A 134 -4.48 3.72 14.79
N LYS A 135 -5.80 3.81 15.07
CA LYS A 135 -6.79 4.07 14.02
C LYS A 135 -6.89 5.57 13.77
N VAL A 136 -6.87 5.97 12.50
CA VAL A 136 -7.03 7.37 12.09
C VAL A 136 -8.25 7.55 11.20
N MET A 137 -9.11 8.49 11.55
CA MET A 137 -10.23 8.95 10.73
C MET A 137 -10.04 10.43 10.40
N VAL A 138 -10.01 10.74 9.11
CA VAL A 138 -10.02 12.10 8.56
C VAL A 138 -11.45 12.42 8.10
N PRO A 139 -12.28 13.07 8.93
CA PRO A 139 -13.70 13.23 8.66
C PRO A 139 -13.95 14.21 7.52
N LYS A 140 -15.12 14.08 6.88
CA LYS A 140 -15.56 14.97 5.79
C LYS A 140 -15.55 16.47 6.17
N SER A 141 -15.74 16.79 7.45
CA SER A 141 -15.72 18.16 7.96
C SER A 141 -14.34 18.81 7.90
N LYS A 142 -13.26 18.07 7.65
CA LYS A 142 -11.88 18.60 7.66
C LYS A 142 -11.22 18.49 6.29
N PRO A 143 -11.71 19.23 5.27
CA PRO A 143 -11.09 19.23 3.95
C PRO A 143 -9.67 19.77 4.03
N ASN A 144 -8.91 19.57 2.94
CA ASN A 144 -7.61 20.20 2.75
C ASN A 144 -6.51 19.76 3.74
N ILE A 145 -6.58 18.54 4.28
CA ILE A 145 -5.51 17.96 5.10
C ILE A 145 -4.42 17.34 4.23
N THR A 146 -3.15 17.56 4.60
CA THR A 146 -2.00 16.83 4.07
C THR A 146 -1.33 16.04 5.18
N PHE A 147 -1.07 14.76 4.97
CA PHE A 147 -0.12 13.97 5.76
C PHE A 147 1.24 13.97 5.04
N GLU A 148 2.27 14.44 5.73
CA GLU A 148 3.64 14.52 5.19
C GLU A 148 4.57 13.72 6.10
N GLY A 149 4.92 12.50 5.67
CA GLY A 149 5.90 11.65 6.36
C GLY A 149 7.33 11.87 5.85
N GLN A 150 8.29 11.17 6.44
CA GLN A 150 9.72 11.24 6.09
C GLN A 150 10.17 10.16 5.09
N GLY A 151 9.26 9.30 4.65
CA GLY A 151 9.54 8.18 3.76
C GLY A 151 8.57 7.04 4.01
N TYR A 152 8.10 6.36 2.95
CA TYR A 152 7.18 5.24 3.13
C TYR A 152 7.82 4.06 3.89
N THR A 153 9.15 3.95 3.92
CA THR A 153 9.85 2.93 4.73
C THR A 153 10.15 3.38 6.15
N SER A 154 9.99 4.66 6.50
CA SER A 154 10.38 5.24 7.79
C SER A 154 9.23 5.86 8.58
N THR A 155 8.08 6.13 7.96
CA THR A 155 6.88 6.67 8.63
C THR A 155 5.67 5.82 8.27
N ALA A 156 4.96 5.27 9.26
CA ALA A 156 3.82 4.39 9.01
C ALA A 156 2.71 4.55 10.05
N ILE A 157 1.45 4.50 9.60
CA ILE A 157 0.27 4.34 10.45
C ILE A 157 -0.24 2.92 10.29
N ALA A 158 -0.41 2.21 11.40
CA ALA A 158 -0.80 0.81 11.41
C ALA A 158 -1.91 0.48 12.40
N TRP A 159 -2.73 -0.49 12.02
CA TRP A 159 -3.71 -1.16 12.89
C TRP A 159 -3.86 -2.61 12.44
N ASN A 160 -4.72 -3.40 13.10
CA ASN A 160 -4.84 -4.85 12.84
C ASN A 160 -6.29 -5.36 12.79
N ASP A 161 -7.25 -4.49 12.50
CA ASP A 161 -8.64 -4.92 12.40
C ASP A 161 -8.85 -5.82 11.18
N THR A 162 -9.63 -6.88 11.39
CA THR A 162 -10.24 -7.68 10.33
C THR A 162 -11.70 -7.25 10.15
N ALA A 163 -12.33 -7.66 9.05
CA ALA A 163 -13.77 -7.48 8.89
C ALA A 163 -14.55 -8.11 10.05
N LYS A 164 -14.10 -9.25 10.58
CA LYS A 164 -14.73 -9.88 11.74
C LYS A 164 -14.60 -9.04 13.01
N SER A 165 -13.42 -8.50 13.32
CA SER A 165 -13.22 -7.68 14.52
C SER A 165 -13.89 -6.31 14.43
N ALA A 166 -13.97 -5.75 13.21
CA ALA A 166 -14.56 -4.43 12.96
C ALA A 166 -16.05 -4.46 12.59
N ASN A 167 -16.68 -5.64 12.56
CA ASN A 167 -18.08 -5.82 12.13
C ASN A 167 -18.36 -5.39 10.67
N GLY A 168 -17.40 -5.65 9.79
CA GLY A 168 -17.46 -5.47 8.35
C GLY A 168 -16.15 -4.94 7.76
N THR A 169 -15.83 -5.33 6.52
CA THR A 169 -14.62 -4.90 5.80
C THR A 169 -14.46 -3.38 5.81
N PHE A 170 -15.57 -2.66 5.62
CA PHE A 170 -15.58 -1.21 5.49
C PHE A 170 -15.13 -0.46 6.75
N TYR A 171 -15.19 -1.11 7.92
CA TYR A 171 -14.81 -0.54 9.21
C TYR A 171 -13.39 -0.99 9.66
N SER A 172 -12.79 -1.95 8.95
CA SER A 172 -11.47 -2.52 9.27
C SER A 172 -10.28 -1.62 8.93
N GLY A 173 -10.53 -0.51 8.21
CA GLY A 173 -9.49 0.44 7.79
C GLY A 173 -8.66 0.96 8.96
N SER A 174 -7.34 0.78 8.91
CA SER A 174 -6.40 1.44 9.83
C SER A 174 -6.52 2.96 9.69
N VAL A 175 -6.59 3.43 8.44
CA VAL A 175 -6.87 4.83 8.12
C VAL A 175 -8.15 4.94 7.28
N GLN A 176 -9.03 5.88 7.62
CA GLN A 176 -10.26 6.18 6.89
C GLN A 176 -10.29 7.65 6.51
N VAL A 177 -10.29 7.94 5.20
CA VAL A 177 -10.26 9.29 4.66
C VAL A 177 -11.60 9.62 3.99
N PHE A 178 -12.29 10.62 4.51
CA PHE A 178 -13.54 11.15 3.96
C PHE A 178 -13.47 12.65 3.62
N ALA A 179 -12.37 13.31 4.00
CA ALA A 179 -12.08 14.70 3.69
C ALA A 179 -11.72 14.89 2.22
N SER A 180 -12.34 15.84 1.54
CA SER A 180 -11.95 16.20 0.17
C SER A 180 -10.58 16.88 0.13
N ASN A 181 -9.93 16.80 -1.04
CA ASN A 181 -8.62 17.40 -1.28
C ASN A 181 -7.52 16.84 -0.35
N PHE A 182 -7.68 15.61 0.15
CA PHE A 182 -6.67 14.99 1.01
C PHE A 182 -5.39 14.70 0.24
N ILE A 183 -4.24 14.94 0.86
CA ILE A 183 -2.94 14.60 0.28
C ILE A 183 -2.16 13.76 1.28
N ALA A 184 -1.54 12.68 0.83
CA ALA A 184 -0.51 11.97 1.59
C ALA A 184 0.78 11.93 0.80
N LYS A 185 1.90 12.17 1.48
CA LYS A 185 3.24 12.07 0.90
C LYS A 185 4.16 11.28 1.80
N ASN A 186 4.97 10.41 1.20
CA ASN A 186 6.10 9.75 1.85
C ASN A 186 5.73 9.08 3.19
N ILE A 187 4.58 8.42 3.24
CA ILE A 187 4.07 7.73 4.43
C ILE A 187 3.44 6.40 4.03
N SER A 188 3.46 5.44 4.95
CA SER A 188 2.81 4.16 4.77
C SER A 188 1.51 4.00 5.56
N PHE A 189 0.55 3.33 4.95
CA PHE A 189 -0.69 2.87 5.57
C PHE A 189 -0.66 1.35 5.63
N MET A 190 -0.86 0.80 6.82
CA MET A 190 -0.66 -0.64 7.05
C MET A 190 -1.85 -1.26 7.78
N ASN A 191 -2.27 -2.44 7.36
CA ASN A 191 -3.04 -3.35 8.20
C ASN A 191 -2.21 -4.62 8.46
N VAL A 192 -1.97 -4.91 9.74
CA VAL A 192 -1.10 -5.99 10.20
C VAL A 192 -1.88 -7.16 10.79
N ALA A 193 -3.17 -7.28 10.46
CA ALA A 193 -3.93 -8.48 10.76
C ALA A 193 -3.21 -9.73 10.20
N PRO A 194 -3.34 -10.90 10.86
CA PRO A 194 -2.75 -12.14 10.37
C PRO A 194 -3.15 -12.42 8.92
N ILE A 195 -2.17 -12.78 8.08
CA ILE A 195 -2.38 -13.07 6.67
C ILE A 195 -3.28 -14.31 6.57
N PRO A 196 -4.50 -14.20 6.03
CA PRO A 196 -5.40 -15.34 5.95
C PRO A 196 -5.07 -16.22 4.75
N GLY A 197 -5.41 -17.51 4.87
CA GLY A 197 -5.52 -18.36 3.69
C GLY A 197 -6.68 -17.90 2.77
N PRO A 198 -6.67 -18.29 1.48
CA PRO A 198 -7.74 -17.93 0.56
C PRO A 198 -9.13 -18.42 1.05
N GLY A 199 -10.12 -17.52 1.03
CA GLY A 199 -11.52 -17.85 1.32
C GLY A 199 -11.91 -17.88 2.81
N VAL A 200 -11.02 -17.48 3.71
CA VAL A 200 -11.35 -17.37 5.14
C VAL A 200 -12.38 -16.25 5.35
N GLU A 201 -13.51 -16.60 5.97
CA GLU A 201 -14.60 -15.66 6.22
C GLU A 201 -14.20 -14.59 7.25
N GLY A 202 -14.47 -13.33 6.92
CA GLY A 202 -14.24 -12.19 7.81
C GLY A 202 -12.78 -11.78 7.99
N ALA A 203 -11.86 -12.30 7.17
CA ALA A 203 -10.43 -12.02 7.28
C ALA A 203 -9.93 -10.82 6.45
N GLN A 204 -10.81 -10.14 5.72
CA GLN A 204 -10.49 -8.91 4.99
C GLN A 204 -9.92 -7.87 5.97
N ALA A 205 -8.87 -7.14 5.57
CA ALA A 205 -8.14 -6.27 6.48
C ALA A 205 -7.61 -5.04 5.74
N VAL A 206 -8.37 -3.94 5.81
CA VAL A 206 -8.11 -2.72 5.05
C VAL A 206 -7.00 -1.89 5.71
N ALA A 207 -5.96 -1.52 4.95
CA ALA A 207 -4.92 -0.60 5.41
C ALA A 207 -5.42 0.86 5.34
N ILE A 208 -6.06 1.21 4.23
CA ILE A 208 -6.68 2.51 4.06
C ILE A 208 -7.99 2.41 3.27
N ARG A 209 -8.99 3.16 3.72
CA ARG A 209 -10.23 3.41 2.98
C ARG A 209 -10.30 4.86 2.55
N ILE A 210 -10.57 5.09 1.27
CA ILE A 210 -10.57 6.42 0.66
C ILE A 210 -11.95 6.68 0.05
N GLY A 211 -12.78 7.40 0.78
CA GLY A 211 -14.14 7.76 0.39
C GLY A 211 -14.33 9.26 0.20
N SER A 212 -13.32 9.92 -0.36
CA SER A 212 -13.18 11.37 -0.51
C SER A 212 -13.07 11.77 -1.98
N ASP A 213 -13.50 12.95 -2.38
CA ASP A 213 -13.15 13.44 -3.73
C ASP A 213 -11.79 14.14 -3.71
N GLN A 214 -11.03 14.02 -4.80
CA GLN A 214 -9.77 14.74 -5.03
C GLN A 214 -8.63 14.35 -4.06
N ALA A 215 -8.47 13.05 -3.77
CA ALA A 215 -7.37 12.57 -2.92
C ALA A 215 -6.09 12.24 -3.71
N GLN A 216 -4.93 12.57 -3.15
CA GLN A 216 -3.63 12.39 -3.78
C GLN A 216 -2.67 11.63 -2.88
N PHE A 217 -1.90 10.71 -3.47
CA PHE A 217 -0.89 9.91 -2.78
C PHE A 217 0.41 9.95 -3.58
N TRP A 218 1.49 10.44 -2.97
CA TRP A 218 2.79 10.64 -3.60
C TRP A 218 3.86 9.88 -2.83
N GLY A 219 4.53 8.91 -3.46
CA GLY A 219 5.60 8.16 -2.79
C GLY A 219 5.13 7.40 -1.55
N CYS A 220 3.85 7.01 -1.49
CA CYS A 220 3.25 6.35 -0.34
C CYS A 220 3.38 4.83 -0.42
N GLY A 221 3.33 4.18 0.74
CA GLY A 221 3.29 2.73 0.87
C GLY A 221 1.93 2.23 1.37
N PHE A 222 1.47 1.11 0.84
CA PHE A 222 0.21 0.47 1.24
C PHE A 222 0.48 -1.00 1.49
N PHE A 223 0.32 -1.44 2.73
CA PHE A 223 0.67 -2.79 3.16
C PHE A 223 -0.50 -3.49 3.82
N GLY A 224 -0.85 -4.66 3.33
CA GLY A 224 -1.91 -5.50 3.87
C GLY A 224 -1.91 -6.83 3.12
N ALA A 225 -2.89 -7.68 3.41
CA ALA A 225 -3.08 -8.94 2.70
C ALA A 225 -4.32 -8.86 1.79
N GLN A 226 -5.47 -9.35 2.26
CA GLN A 226 -6.72 -9.23 1.55
C GLN A 226 -7.34 -7.85 1.77
N ASP A 227 -7.79 -7.21 0.70
CA ASP A 227 -8.50 -5.92 0.71
C ASP A 227 -7.63 -4.73 1.21
N THR A 228 -6.32 -4.70 0.91
CA THR A 228 -5.38 -3.67 1.39
C THR A 228 -5.85 -2.23 1.17
N VAL A 229 -6.19 -1.85 -0.06
CA VAL A 229 -6.62 -0.50 -0.44
C VAL A 229 -8.10 -0.54 -0.82
N HIS A 230 -8.95 0.01 0.05
CA HIS A 230 -10.34 0.26 -0.26
C HIS A 230 -10.48 1.63 -0.94
N ASP A 231 -10.27 1.63 -2.25
CA ASP A 231 -10.44 2.74 -3.17
C ASP A 231 -11.95 3.01 -3.45
N ASP A 232 -12.66 3.38 -2.39
CA ASP A 232 -14.12 3.33 -2.22
C ASP A 232 -14.86 4.21 -3.23
N LYS A 233 -14.69 5.54 -3.15
CA LYS A 233 -15.39 6.49 -4.02
C LYS A 233 -14.66 7.82 -4.12
N GLY A 234 -14.86 8.51 -5.24
CA GLY A 234 -14.26 9.82 -5.54
C GLY A 234 -13.23 9.74 -6.67
N ARG A 235 -12.55 10.86 -6.93
CA ARG A 235 -11.42 10.93 -7.87
C ARG A 235 -10.11 10.88 -7.13
N HIS A 236 -9.24 9.93 -7.47
CA HIS A 236 -7.98 9.75 -6.77
C HIS A 236 -6.79 9.65 -7.72
N TYR A 237 -5.63 10.06 -7.21
CA TYR A 237 -4.36 9.97 -7.91
C TYR A 237 -3.30 9.34 -7.02
N PHE A 238 -2.69 8.26 -7.50
CA PHE A 238 -1.58 7.58 -6.85
C PHE A 238 -0.37 7.66 -7.76
N ARG A 239 0.72 8.26 -7.27
CA ARG A 239 1.95 8.40 -8.04
C ARG A 239 3.14 7.89 -7.27
N ASP A 240 3.99 7.11 -7.95
CA ASP A 240 5.24 6.59 -7.42
C ASP A 240 5.04 5.81 -6.10
N CYS A 241 3.88 5.15 -5.96
CA CYS A 241 3.48 4.43 -4.75
C CYS A 241 3.87 2.95 -4.80
N TYR A 242 4.03 2.35 -3.62
CA TYR A 242 4.21 0.90 -3.45
C TYR A 242 2.95 0.29 -2.82
N ILE A 243 2.33 -0.67 -3.48
CA ILE A 243 1.09 -1.32 -3.03
C ILE A 243 1.30 -2.82 -2.94
N GLN A 244 1.07 -3.40 -1.77
CA GLN A 244 1.24 -4.83 -1.50
C GLN A 244 -0.04 -5.48 -0.97
N GLY A 245 -0.36 -6.67 -1.46
CA GLY A 245 -1.45 -7.50 -0.96
C GLY A 245 -1.61 -8.83 -1.67
N SER A 246 -2.70 -9.56 -1.39
CA SER A 246 -2.96 -10.90 -1.91
C SER A 246 -4.23 -10.95 -2.76
N ILE A 247 -5.40 -10.95 -2.11
CA ILE A 247 -6.72 -11.04 -2.75
C ILE A 247 -7.37 -9.66 -2.74
N ASP A 248 -7.84 -9.22 -3.91
CA ASP A 248 -8.61 -7.99 -4.10
C ASP A 248 -7.96 -6.76 -3.47
N PHE A 249 -6.63 -6.71 -3.47
CA PHE A 249 -5.93 -5.76 -2.61
C PHE A 249 -6.00 -4.31 -3.08
N ILE A 250 -6.57 -4.06 -4.26
CA ILE A 250 -7.08 -2.76 -4.70
C ILE A 250 -8.55 -2.94 -5.13
N PHE A 251 -9.50 -2.47 -4.31
CA PHE A 251 -10.93 -2.68 -4.59
C PHE A 251 -11.76 -1.44 -4.26
N GLY A 252 -12.96 -1.36 -4.82
CA GLY A 252 -13.85 -0.21 -4.64
C GLY A 252 -14.43 0.32 -5.95
N ASN A 253 -15.00 1.51 -5.92
CA ASN A 253 -15.69 2.13 -7.06
C ASN A 253 -15.24 3.57 -7.33
N ALA A 254 -14.02 3.95 -6.94
CA ALA A 254 -13.46 5.24 -7.29
C ALA A 254 -13.13 5.36 -8.80
N ARG A 255 -12.84 6.60 -9.22
CA ARG A 255 -12.24 6.94 -10.52
C ARG A 255 -10.79 7.30 -10.25
N SER A 256 -9.87 6.35 -10.47
CA SER A 256 -8.50 6.45 -9.96
C SER A 256 -7.47 6.20 -11.03
N LEU A 257 -6.45 7.07 -11.05
CA LEU A 257 -5.25 6.91 -11.85
C LEU A 257 -4.08 6.52 -10.94
N TYR A 258 -3.52 5.35 -11.20
CA TYR A 258 -2.29 4.83 -10.60
C TYR A 258 -1.17 4.99 -11.63
N GLU A 259 -0.23 5.88 -11.37
CA GLU A 259 0.86 6.20 -12.28
C GLU A 259 2.21 5.85 -11.63
N ASN A 260 3.08 5.17 -12.38
CA ASN A 260 4.42 4.78 -11.90
C ASN A 260 4.43 3.96 -10.59
N CYS A 261 3.35 3.23 -10.30
CA CYS A 261 3.24 2.47 -9.07
C CYS A 261 3.89 1.09 -9.18
N GLN A 262 4.41 0.59 -8.07
CA GLN A 262 4.84 -0.80 -7.90
C GLN A 262 3.75 -1.59 -7.19
N ILE A 263 3.27 -2.64 -7.85
CA ILE A 263 2.17 -3.48 -7.39
C ILE A 263 2.76 -4.86 -7.09
N VAL A 264 2.74 -5.26 -5.82
CA VAL A 264 3.45 -6.44 -5.34
C VAL A 264 2.49 -7.43 -4.70
N SER A 265 2.33 -8.60 -5.32
CA SER A 265 1.59 -9.67 -4.71
C SER A 265 2.40 -10.38 -3.64
N MET A 266 1.77 -10.62 -2.49
CA MET A 266 2.29 -11.43 -1.40
C MET A 266 1.47 -12.72 -1.20
N ALA A 267 0.74 -13.16 -2.23
CA ALA A 267 0.07 -14.46 -2.20
C ALA A 267 1.09 -15.61 -2.10
N ASP A 268 0.70 -16.73 -1.49
CA ASP A 268 1.59 -17.87 -1.32
C ASP A 268 2.07 -18.42 -2.67
N PRO A 269 3.34 -18.87 -2.80
CA PRO A 269 3.78 -19.55 -4.02
C PRO A 269 2.92 -20.78 -4.34
N VAL A 270 2.48 -20.89 -5.59
CA VAL A 270 1.72 -22.07 -6.04
C VAL A 270 2.68 -23.21 -6.38
N PRO A 271 2.49 -24.42 -5.80
CA PRO A 271 3.37 -25.56 -6.08
C PRO A 271 3.42 -25.93 -7.57
N PRO A 272 4.57 -26.41 -8.08
CA PRO A 272 4.68 -26.87 -9.46
C PRO A 272 3.60 -27.90 -9.82
N GLY A 273 2.97 -27.73 -10.99
CA GLY A 273 1.89 -28.60 -11.47
C GLY A 273 0.49 -28.23 -10.97
N GLN A 274 0.37 -27.37 -9.96
CA GLN A 274 -0.90 -26.81 -9.54
C GLN A 274 -1.20 -25.50 -10.28
N LYS A 275 -2.48 -25.20 -10.47
CA LYS A 275 -2.94 -24.04 -11.26
C LYS A 275 -4.01 -23.20 -10.56
N PHE A 276 -4.26 -23.44 -9.28
CA PHE A 276 -5.24 -22.67 -8.53
C PHE A 276 -4.82 -21.20 -8.42
N ILE A 277 -5.80 -20.31 -8.41
CA ILE A 277 -5.59 -18.88 -8.26
C ILE A 277 -5.72 -18.52 -6.79
N ASN A 278 -4.78 -17.74 -6.27
CA ASN A 278 -4.73 -17.37 -4.85
C ASN A 278 -4.52 -15.87 -4.62
N GLY A 279 -4.70 -15.06 -5.65
CA GLY A 279 -4.68 -13.62 -5.53
C GLY A 279 -5.32 -12.92 -6.71
N ALA A 280 -5.63 -11.64 -6.51
CA ALA A 280 -6.15 -10.76 -7.54
C ALA A 280 -5.70 -9.33 -7.21
N VAL A 281 -5.17 -8.62 -8.22
CA VAL A 281 -4.75 -7.23 -8.03
C VAL A 281 -5.95 -6.34 -7.76
N THR A 282 -6.99 -6.46 -8.59
CA THR A 282 -8.14 -5.55 -8.53
C THR A 282 -9.48 -6.26 -8.32
N ALA A 283 -10.38 -5.59 -7.60
CA ALA A 283 -11.80 -5.93 -7.56
C ALA A 283 -12.66 -4.67 -7.71
N GLN A 284 -12.76 -4.17 -8.94
CA GLN A 284 -13.45 -2.90 -9.22
C GLN A 284 -14.97 -3.10 -9.25
N GLY A 285 -15.69 -2.21 -8.57
CA GLY A 285 -17.09 -2.33 -8.19
C GLY A 285 -18.06 -1.39 -8.92
N ARG A 286 -17.78 -0.99 -10.15
CA ARG A 286 -18.72 -0.18 -10.96
C ARG A 286 -19.99 -0.96 -11.25
N SER A 287 -21.13 -0.38 -10.87
CA SER A 287 -22.42 -1.09 -10.84
C SER A 287 -23.35 -0.75 -12.00
N SER A 288 -23.09 0.34 -12.72
CA SER A 288 -23.90 0.77 -13.86
C SER A 288 -23.07 1.48 -14.94
N ASN A 289 -23.59 1.53 -16.17
CA ASN A 289 -22.94 2.27 -17.25
C ASN A 289 -22.96 3.79 -17.05
N ASN A 290 -23.83 4.31 -16.19
CA ASN A 290 -23.96 5.74 -15.92
C ASN A 290 -22.89 6.26 -14.96
N GLU A 291 -22.22 5.37 -14.23
CA GLU A 291 -21.08 5.73 -13.38
C GLU A 291 -19.85 6.01 -14.24
N ASN A 292 -19.15 7.12 -13.99
CA ASN A 292 -17.86 7.39 -14.62
C ASN A 292 -16.70 7.02 -13.69
N THR A 293 -16.67 5.77 -13.24
CA THR A 293 -15.69 5.24 -12.27
C THR A 293 -14.84 4.14 -12.91
N GLY A 294 -13.72 3.75 -12.30
CA GLY A 294 -12.80 2.76 -12.85
C GLY A 294 -11.36 3.03 -12.45
N PHE A 295 -10.52 2.02 -12.61
CA PHE A 295 -9.09 2.09 -12.29
C PHE A 295 -8.25 2.08 -13.55
N ALA A 296 -7.34 3.03 -13.68
CA ALA A 296 -6.34 3.07 -14.74
C ALA A 296 -4.95 2.96 -14.12
N PHE A 297 -4.16 2.00 -14.59
CA PHE A 297 -2.77 1.78 -14.18
C PHE A 297 -1.86 2.10 -15.36
N VAL A 298 -1.01 3.12 -15.21
CA VAL A 298 -0.17 3.65 -16.29
C VAL A 298 1.29 3.58 -15.85
N ASN A 299 2.14 2.99 -16.69
CA ASN A 299 3.58 2.85 -16.44
C ASN A 299 3.90 2.19 -15.09
N CYS A 300 3.06 1.23 -14.68
CA CYS A 300 3.21 0.50 -13.42
C CYS A 300 4.04 -0.79 -13.62
N SER A 301 4.34 -1.47 -12.51
CA SER A 301 4.88 -2.83 -12.54
C SER A 301 4.07 -3.75 -11.64
N ILE A 302 3.89 -5.01 -12.05
CA ILE A 302 3.21 -6.06 -11.28
C ILE A 302 4.17 -7.24 -11.07
N GLY A 303 4.49 -7.48 -9.80
CA GLY A 303 5.48 -8.46 -9.34
C GLY A 303 5.02 -9.23 -8.10
N GLY A 304 5.91 -10.05 -7.55
CA GLY A 304 5.69 -10.75 -6.28
C GLY A 304 5.56 -12.26 -6.43
N TYR A 305 4.69 -12.85 -5.62
CA TYR A 305 4.50 -14.29 -5.50
C TYR A 305 3.08 -14.74 -5.87
N GLY A 306 2.90 -16.05 -5.94
CA GLY A 306 1.61 -16.70 -6.19
C GLY A 306 1.23 -16.81 -7.66
N ARG A 307 -0.07 -17.07 -7.87
CA ARG A 307 -0.68 -17.16 -9.19
C ARG A 307 -1.96 -16.36 -9.17
N ILE A 308 -1.96 -15.22 -9.84
CA ILE A 308 -2.96 -14.17 -9.60
C ILE A 308 -3.65 -13.70 -10.87
N TRP A 309 -4.83 -13.12 -10.70
CA TRP A 309 -5.48 -12.31 -11.73
C TRP A 309 -5.07 -10.84 -11.64
N LEU A 310 -5.09 -10.15 -12.78
CA LEU A 310 -5.07 -8.69 -12.88
C LEU A 310 -6.32 -8.07 -12.24
N GLY A 311 -7.45 -8.77 -12.31
CA GLY A 311 -8.66 -8.34 -11.63
C GLY A 311 -9.81 -9.32 -11.70
N ARG A 312 -10.78 -9.12 -10.82
CA ARG A 312 -12.08 -9.76 -10.89
C ARG A 312 -13.25 -8.78 -10.75
N ALA A 313 -14.35 -9.08 -11.45
CA ALA A 313 -15.47 -8.15 -11.60
C ALA A 313 -16.37 -8.15 -10.37
N TRP A 314 -16.03 -7.38 -9.32
CA TRP A 314 -16.86 -7.31 -8.11
C TRP A 314 -18.31 -6.88 -8.43
N ARG A 315 -18.51 -6.05 -9.46
CA ARG A 315 -19.82 -5.62 -9.96
C ARG A 315 -19.90 -5.67 -11.48
N ASN A 316 -21.12 -5.61 -12.03
CA ASN A 316 -21.44 -5.97 -13.42
C ASN A 316 -20.77 -5.06 -14.47
N TYR A 317 -20.44 -3.80 -14.14
CA TYR A 317 -19.84 -2.84 -15.08
C TYR A 317 -18.37 -2.55 -14.73
N SER A 318 -17.71 -3.49 -14.04
CA SER A 318 -16.32 -3.37 -13.59
C SER A 318 -15.41 -2.84 -14.69
N ARG A 319 -14.62 -1.81 -14.39
CA ARG A 319 -13.77 -1.12 -15.37
C ARG A 319 -12.35 -0.96 -14.87
N VAL A 320 -11.41 -1.64 -15.53
CA VAL A 320 -9.97 -1.63 -15.19
C VAL A 320 -9.13 -1.61 -16.47
N VAL A 321 -8.13 -0.74 -16.52
CA VAL A 321 -7.17 -0.65 -17.62
C VAL A 321 -5.74 -0.73 -17.10
N PHE A 322 -4.93 -1.59 -17.72
CA PHE A 322 -3.48 -1.59 -17.57
C PHE A 322 -2.84 -1.09 -18.86
N ALA A 323 -2.05 -0.02 -18.77
CA ALA A 323 -1.34 0.59 -19.88
C ALA A 323 0.15 0.72 -19.57
N PHE A 324 1.01 0.33 -20.51
CA PHE A 324 2.47 0.36 -20.37
C PHE A 324 2.98 -0.33 -19.10
N THR A 325 2.23 -1.31 -18.60
CA THR A 325 2.53 -1.99 -17.34
C THR A 325 3.41 -3.21 -17.59
N THR A 326 4.48 -3.36 -16.82
CA THR A 326 5.34 -4.55 -16.87
C THR A 326 4.80 -5.62 -15.94
N MET A 327 4.56 -6.84 -16.44
CA MET A 327 3.92 -7.93 -15.70
C MET A 327 4.85 -9.15 -15.61
N SER A 328 5.15 -9.59 -14.39
CA SER A 328 5.89 -10.84 -14.13
C SER A 328 5.04 -12.10 -14.40
N ASP A 329 5.65 -13.28 -14.33
CA ASP A 329 5.03 -14.57 -14.69
C ASP A 329 4.05 -15.12 -13.64
N ILE A 330 3.79 -14.37 -12.57
CA ILE A 330 2.73 -14.68 -11.59
C ILE A 330 1.33 -14.43 -12.16
N ILE A 331 1.21 -13.64 -13.23
CA ILE A 331 -0.09 -13.34 -13.85
C ILE A 331 -0.58 -14.58 -14.59
N ALA A 332 -1.79 -14.99 -14.26
CA ALA A 332 -2.43 -16.12 -14.88
C ALA A 332 -2.68 -15.89 -16.38
N PRO A 333 -2.52 -16.90 -17.27
CA PRO A 333 -2.75 -16.73 -18.71
C PRO A 333 -4.14 -16.14 -19.04
N GLU A 334 -5.17 -16.60 -18.36
CA GLU A 334 -6.54 -16.06 -18.44
C GLU A 334 -6.63 -14.59 -18.02
N GLY A 335 -5.73 -14.14 -17.14
CA GLY A 335 -5.51 -12.76 -16.70
C GLY A 335 -6.60 -12.20 -15.79
N TRP A 336 -7.85 -12.55 -16.02
CA TRP A 336 -9.01 -11.88 -15.42
C TRP A 336 -10.11 -12.88 -15.09
N ASN A 337 -11.02 -12.48 -14.22
CA ASN A 337 -12.19 -13.26 -13.86
C ASN A 337 -13.44 -12.37 -13.82
N ASP A 338 -14.51 -12.78 -14.49
CA ASP A 338 -15.84 -12.16 -14.49
C ASP A 338 -16.62 -12.38 -13.19
N PHE A 339 -15.93 -12.81 -12.12
CA PHE A 339 -16.53 -13.30 -10.87
C PHE A 339 -17.32 -14.62 -11.04
N ASN A 340 -16.97 -15.41 -12.06
CA ASN A 340 -17.65 -16.64 -12.47
C ASN A 340 -19.12 -16.39 -12.86
N ASP A 341 -19.38 -15.25 -13.51
CA ASP A 341 -20.70 -14.81 -13.94
C ASP A 341 -20.63 -14.28 -15.38
N PRO A 342 -20.83 -15.17 -16.38
CA PRO A 342 -20.70 -14.82 -17.80
C PRO A 342 -21.70 -13.75 -18.27
N SER A 343 -22.73 -13.42 -17.49
CA SER A 343 -23.63 -12.31 -17.81
C SER A 343 -22.93 -10.95 -17.78
N ARG A 344 -21.77 -10.85 -17.13
CA ARG A 344 -20.98 -9.62 -16.99
C ARG A 344 -20.06 -9.36 -18.18
N ASP A 345 -19.74 -10.38 -18.98
CA ASP A 345 -18.81 -10.30 -20.11
C ASP A 345 -19.16 -9.17 -21.09
N GLN A 346 -20.45 -8.87 -21.25
CA GLN A 346 -20.96 -7.85 -22.15
C GLN A 346 -20.84 -6.42 -21.59
N THR A 347 -20.66 -6.28 -20.28
CA THR A 347 -20.77 -4.98 -19.58
C THR A 347 -19.49 -4.55 -18.89
N ILE A 348 -18.57 -5.48 -18.59
CA ILE A 348 -17.25 -5.14 -18.04
C ILE A 348 -16.35 -4.52 -19.11
N PHE A 349 -15.41 -3.69 -18.65
CA PHE A 349 -14.39 -3.09 -19.50
C PHE A 349 -13.02 -3.38 -18.90
N TYR A 350 -12.39 -4.47 -19.37
CA TYR A 350 -11.03 -4.84 -19.02
C TYR A 350 -10.11 -4.69 -20.22
N GLY A 351 -9.15 -3.77 -20.09
CA GLY A 351 -8.27 -3.36 -21.18
C GLY A 351 -6.79 -3.52 -20.84
N GLU A 352 -6.03 -4.05 -21.79
CA GLU A 352 -4.56 -4.05 -21.75
C GLU A 352 -4.03 -3.28 -22.96
N TYR A 353 -3.10 -2.35 -22.73
CA TYR A 353 -2.46 -1.53 -23.77
C TYR A 353 -0.94 -1.50 -23.60
N ASN A 354 -0.19 -1.97 -24.59
CA ASN A 354 1.28 -1.97 -24.60
C ASN A 354 1.94 -2.47 -23.30
N CYS A 355 1.33 -3.46 -22.65
CA CYS A 355 1.91 -4.13 -21.48
C CYS A 355 3.04 -5.07 -21.91
N THR A 356 4.05 -5.24 -21.07
CA THR A 356 5.25 -6.03 -21.38
C THR A 356 5.58 -7.01 -20.26
N GLY A 357 6.57 -7.88 -20.47
CA GLY A 357 6.97 -8.91 -19.52
C GLY A 357 6.25 -10.25 -19.72
N PRO A 358 6.69 -11.31 -19.03
CA PRO A 358 6.20 -12.67 -19.25
C PRO A 358 4.71 -12.85 -18.90
N GLY A 359 4.16 -12.04 -18.00
CA GLY A 359 2.74 -12.07 -17.64
C GLY A 359 1.80 -11.34 -18.61
N ALA A 360 2.34 -10.53 -19.52
CA ALA A 360 1.56 -9.68 -20.44
C ALA A 360 1.10 -10.40 -21.73
N ASN A 361 1.38 -11.70 -21.87
CA ASN A 361 0.98 -12.45 -23.05
C ASN A 361 -0.55 -12.64 -23.09
N MET A 362 -1.20 -11.96 -24.04
CA MET A 362 -2.65 -11.98 -24.16
C MET A 362 -3.24 -13.20 -24.90
N LYS A 363 -2.43 -14.15 -25.42
CA LYS A 363 -2.91 -15.25 -26.28
C LYS A 363 -3.98 -16.14 -25.63
N MET A 364 -3.95 -16.26 -24.31
CA MET A 364 -4.84 -17.14 -23.53
C MET A 364 -5.77 -16.34 -22.61
N ARG A 365 -5.87 -15.02 -22.79
CA ARG A 365 -6.77 -14.17 -21.99
C ARG A 365 -8.21 -14.60 -22.17
N ALA A 366 -9.03 -14.31 -21.17
CA ALA A 366 -10.46 -14.52 -21.28
C ALA A 366 -11.03 -13.76 -22.52
N PRO A 367 -12.07 -14.29 -23.20
CA PRO A 367 -12.53 -13.75 -24.49
C PRO A 367 -13.07 -12.31 -24.43
N TYR A 368 -13.57 -11.90 -23.27
CA TYR A 368 -14.14 -10.56 -23.03
C TYR A 368 -13.08 -9.48 -22.77
N ILE A 369 -11.79 -9.83 -22.83
CA ILE A 369 -10.69 -8.88 -22.60
C ILE A 369 -10.36 -8.11 -23.87
N GLN A 370 -10.23 -6.79 -23.71
CA GLN A 370 -9.99 -5.88 -24.81
C GLN A 370 -8.49 -5.61 -24.96
N ARG A 371 -7.96 -5.94 -26.14
CA ARG A 371 -6.68 -5.36 -26.59
C ARG A 371 -6.96 -3.95 -27.08
N LEU A 372 -6.53 -2.95 -26.32
CA LEU A 372 -6.83 -1.57 -26.65
C LEU A 372 -5.96 -1.08 -27.82
N ASN A 373 -6.51 -0.16 -28.60
CA ASN A 373 -5.77 0.65 -29.57
C ASN A 373 -5.49 2.04 -29.00
N ASP A 374 -4.69 2.83 -29.71
CA ASP A 374 -4.25 4.15 -29.27
C ASP A 374 -5.43 5.09 -28.95
N THR A 375 -6.48 5.06 -29.77
CA THR A 375 -7.67 5.90 -29.59
C THR A 375 -8.38 5.62 -28.28
N ILE A 376 -8.70 4.34 -27.99
CA ILE A 376 -9.38 3.96 -26.76
C ILE A 376 -8.46 4.12 -25.56
N ALA A 377 -7.20 3.73 -25.69
CA ALA A 377 -6.22 3.83 -24.61
C ALA A 377 -6.06 5.29 -24.15
N SER A 378 -6.01 6.26 -25.08
CA SER A 378 -5.74 7.67 -24.79
C SER A 378 -6.61 8.28 -23.68
N TYR A 379 -7.86 7.82 -23.52
CA TYR A 379 -8.77 8.26 -22.46
C TYR A 379 -8.32 7.89 -21.03
N PHE A 380 -7.43 6.91 -20.89
CA PHE A 380 -6.98 6.36 -19.62
C PHE A 380 -5.51 6.67 -19.30
N LEU A 381 -4.75 7.26 -20.24
CA LEU A 381 -3.28 7.35 -20.12
C LEU A 381 -2.77 8.49 -19.23
N ASN A 382 -3.61 9.49 -18.94
CA ASN A 382 -3.15 10.69 -18.25
C ASN A 382 -4.21 11.23 -17.27
N THR A 383 -3.85 12.29 -16.56
CA THR A 383 -4.66 12.88 -15.50
C THR A 383 -6.02 13.41 -15.95
N SER A 384 -6.28 13.61 -17.25
CA SER A 384 -7.64 13.91 -17.74
C SER A 384 -8.62 12.76 -17.45
N PHE A 385 -8.13 11.52 -17.33
CA PHE A 385 -8.96 10.39 -16.89
C PHE A 385 -9.57 10.64 -15.51
N ILE A 386 -9.02 11.52 -14.68
CA ILE A 386 -9.53 11.86 -13.35
C ILE A 386 -9.89 13.35 -13.23
N ASP A 387 -10.04 14.05 -14.36
CA ASP A 387 -10.24 15.52 -14.42
C ASP A 387 -9.15 16.28 -13.64
N GLY A 388 -7.92 15.78 -13.68
CA GLY A 388 -6.83 16.26 -12.83
C GLY A 388 -6.43 17.71 -13.08
N ASP A 389 -6.73 18.26 -14.26
CA ASP A 389 -6.59 19.68 -14.58
C ASP A 389 -7.44 20.59 -13.67
N GLN A 390 -8.51 20.05 -13.06
CA GLN A 390 -9.40 20.80 -12.19
C GLN A 390 -8.93 20.86 -10.72
N TRP A 391 -8.08 19.91 -10.28
CA TRP A 391 -7.86 19.71 -8.84
C TRP A 391 -6.49 19.18 -8.43
N LEU A 392 -5.71 18.61 -9.34
CA LEU A 392 -4.36 18.16 -9.00
C LEU A 392 -3.44 19.36 -8.84
N PHE A 393 -2.79 19.40 -7.69
CA PHE A 393 -1.73 20.35 -7.40
C PHE A 393 -0.44 19.53 -7.32
N PRO A 394 0.35 19.43 -8.41
CA PRO A 394 1.60 18.69 -8.34
C PRO A 394 2.46 19.27 -7.21
N PRO A 395 3.09 18.42 -6.38
CA PRO A 395 3.94 18.90 -5.30
C PRO A 395 5.04 19.79 -5.88
N LYS A 396 5.27 20.93 -5.22
CA LYS A 396 6.37 21.85 -5.54
C LYS A 396 7.70 21.28 -5.10
#